data_AF-G0XS46-F1
#
_entry.id   AF-G0XS46-F1
#
_cell.length_a   1.000
_cell.length_b   1.000
_cell.length_c   1.000
_cell.angle_alpha   90.00
_cell.angle_beta   90.00
_cell.angle_gamma   90.00
#
_symmetry.space_group_name_H-M   'P 1'
#
loop_
_entity.id
_entity.type
_entity.pdbx_description
1 polymer ?
#
loop_
_entity_poly.entity_id
_entity_poly.type
_entity_poly.pdbx_seq_one_letter_code
_entity_poly.pdbx_strand_id
1 'polypeptide(L)'
;MKQAKVIKSTSSGSVCLNDTVIQIAAWNLPFGGVGDSGIGSYHGKATFETFSHRKSIVKRFFFLEHLFTTQRYPPYGNKIQLIKQIILR
;
A
#
# COMPACT_ATOMS: atom_id res chain seq x y z
N MET A 1 20.50 19.19 -12.82
CA MET A 1 20.25 18.19 -13.88
C MET A 1 20.90 16.82 -13.63
N LYS A 2 22.17 16.72 -13.18
CA LYS A 2 22.85 15.42 -13.00
C LYS A 2 22.24 14.52 -11.90
N GLN A 3 21.97 15.05 -10.71
CA GLN A 3 21.43 14.27 -9.58
C GLN A 3 20.07 13.63 -9.90
N ALA A 4 19.14 14.40 -10.48
CA ALA A 4 17.82 13.89 -10.87
C ALA A 4 17.89 12.76 -11.90
N LYS A 5 18.88 12.77 -12.80
CA LYS A 5 19.10 11.67 -13.76
C LYS A 5 19.50 10.39 -13.03
N VAL A 6 20.46 10.46 -12.11
CA VAL A 6 20.95 9.29 -11.34
C VAL A 6 19.81 8.66 -10.54
N ILE A 7 19.02 9.46 -9.82
CA ILE A 7 17.89 8.97 -9.02
C ILE A 7 16.85 8.26 -9.91
N LYS A 8 16.56 8.80 -11.10
CA LYS A 8 15.57 8.21 -12.01
C LYS A 8 16.08 6.99 -12.76
N SER A 9 17.38 6.85 -12.96
CA SER A 9 17.97 5.77 -13.77
C SER A 9 18.59 4.63 -12.96
N THR A 10 18.51 4.67 -11.63
CA THR A 10 19.07 3.65 -10.74
C THR A 10 18.04 3.17 -9.73
N SER A 11 18.20 1.95 -9.24
CA SER A 11 17.41 1.38 -8.14
C SER A 11 18.33 1.14 -6.95
N SER A 12 17.93 1.58 -5.77
CA SER A 12 18.69 1.42 -4.52
C SER A 12 17.74 1.48 -3.33
N GLY A 13 18.16 0.96 -2.17
CA GLY A 13 17.36 1.01 -0.95
C GLY A 13 17.20 2.42 -0.40
N SER A 14 18.27 3.23 -0.43
CA SER A 14 18.26 4.64 -0.04
C SER A 14 19.33 5.42 -0.79
N VAL A 15 19.11 6.71 -0.98
CA VAL A 15 20.06 7.64 -1.62
C VAL A 15 20.23 8.87 -0.73
N CYS A 16 21.48 9.19 -0.40
CA CYS A 16 21.83 10.45 0.21
C CYS A 16 22.46 11.37 -0.84
N LEU A 17 21.99 12.62 -0.93
CA LEU A 17 22.58 13.63 -1.80
C LEU A 17 23.47 14.54 -0.97
N ASN A 18 24.70 14.76 -1.45
CA ASN A 18 25.71 15.63 -0.84
C ASN A 18 26.21 15.19 0.55
N ASP A 19 25.87 13.97 0.98
CA ASP A 19 26.36 13.37 2.21
C ASP A 19 26.34 11.83 2.08
N THR A 20 26.85 11.13 3.09
CA THR A 20 26.88 9.67 3.16
C THR A 20 26.45 9.20 4.56
N VAL A 21 25.86 8.02 4.64
CA VAL A 21 25.49 7.33 5.90
C VAL A 21 24.39 8.02 6.74
N ILE A 22 24.25 9.34 6.72
CA ILE A 22 23.34 10.12 7.59
C ILE A 22 21.87 9.70 7.51
N GLN A 23 21.46 9.08 6.40
CA GLN A 23 20.14 8.47 6.22
C GLN A 23 19.77 7.43 7.30
N ILE A 24 20.76 6.82 7.97
CA ILE A 24 20.52 5.91 9.10
C ILE A 24 20.09 6.65 10.38
N ALA A 25 20.54 7.90 10.56
CA ALA A 25 20.18 8.70 11.74
C ALA A 25 18.75 9.27 11.63
N ALA A 26 18.20 9.33 10.42
CA ALA A 26 16.84 9.79 10.17
C ALA A 26 15.80 8.72 10.55
N TRP A 27 15.40 8.71 11.82
CA TRP A 27 14.50 7.70 12.41
C TRP A 27 13.15 7.51 11.70
N ASN A 28 12.65 8.55 11.02
CA ASN A 28 11.37 8.51 10.30
C ASN A 28 11.50 7.93 8.87
N LEU A 29 12.71 7.74 8.36
CA LEU A 29 12.93 7.15 7.04
C LEU A 29 12.99 5.62 7.16
N PRO A 30 12.23 4.88 6.33
CA PRO A 30 12.36 3.43 6.28
C PRO A 30 13.75 3.08 5.74
N PHE A 31 14.51 2.30 6.52
CA PHE A 31 15.82 1.80 6.14
C PHE A 31 15.70 0.34 5.71
N GLY A 32 16.17 0.02 4.50
CA GLY A 32 16.00 -1.30 3.89
C GLY A 32 16.71 -1.41 2.53
N GLY A 33 16.74 -2.63 2.00
CA GLY A 33 17.35 -2.95 0.71
C GLY A 33 16.33 -3.19 -0.41
N VAL A 34 16.83 -3.36 -1.62
CA VAL A 34 16.07 -3.79 -2.80
C VAL A 34 16.92 -4.76 -3.65
N GLY A 35 16.30 -5.85 -4.15
CA GLY A 35 17.02 -6.90 -4.89
C GLY A 35 17.99 -7.67 -4.01
N ASP A 36 19.20 -7.91 -4.49
CA ASP A 36 20.23 -8.67 -3.75
C ASP A 36 20.70 -7.99 -2.46
N SER A 37 20.42 -6.69 -2.31
CA SER A 37 20.71 -5.95 -1.08
C SER A 37 19.69 -6.17 0.05
N GLY A 38 18.57 -6.85 -0.22
CA GLY A 38 17.57 -7.22 0.77
C GLY A 38 16.12 -6.91 0.38
N ILE A 39 15.19 -7.27 1.26
CA ILE A 39 13.74 -7.07 1.11
C ILE A 39 13.17 -6.54 2.42
N GLY A 40 12.18 -5.64 2.32
CA GLY A 40 11.54 -5.02 3.47
C GLY A 40 12.32 -3.81 4.00
N SER A 41 11.81 -3.22 5.07
CA SER A 41 12.43 -2.06 5.71
C SER A 41 12.04 -1.98 7.19
N TYR A 42 12.82 -1.25 7.96
CA TYR A 42 12.57 -0.95 9.37
C TYR A 42 12.93 0.51 9.66
N HIS A 43 13.02 0.88 10.93
CA HIS A 43 13.03 2.23 11.52
C HIS A 43 11.65 2.81 11.83
N GLY A 44 11.55 3.43 13.01
CA GLY A 44 10.35 4.10 13.50
C GLY A 44 9.07 3.29 13.27
N LYS A 45 8.15 3.89 12.53
CA LYS A 45 6.85 3.28 12.18
C LYS A 45 7.03 2.04 11.29
N ALA A 46 8.00 2.01 10.39
CA ALA A 46 8.24 0.88 9.50
C ALA A 46 8.63 -0.38 10.30
N THR A 47 9.38 -0.24 11.40
CA THR A 47 9.64 -1.37 12.32
C THR A 47 8.35 -1.97 12.86
N PHE A 48 7.44 -1.13 13.37
CA PHE A 48 6.16 -1.61 13.90
C PHE A 48 5.34 -2.31 12.79
N GLU A 49 5.28 -1.72 11.60
CA GLU A 49 4.57 -2.31 10.46
C GLU A 49 5.18 -3.63 10.01
N THR A 50 6.50 -3.77 10.04
CA THR A 50 7.24 -4.99 9.66
C THR A 50 7.02 -6.13 10.64
N PHE A 51 6.93 -5.84 11.94
CA PHE A 51 6.72 -6.86 12.98
C PHE A 51 5.26 -7.02 13.40
N SER A 52 4.33 -6.35 12.71
CA SER A 52 2.90 -6.43 13.00
C SER A 52 2.12 -7.05 11.85
N HIS A 53 1.08 -7.80 12.19
CA HIS A 53 0.09 -8.25 11.21
C HIS A 53 -1.02 -7.19 11.05
N ARG A 54 -1.11 -6.56 9.86
CA ARG A 54 -2.20 -5.64 9.52
C ARG A 54 -3.49 -6.41 9.26
N LYS A 55 -4.28 -6.61 10.32
CA LYS A 55 -5.56 -7.33 10.26
C LYS A 55 -6.67 -6.44 9.70
N SER A 56 -7.18 -6.80 8.52
CA SER A 56 -8.37 -6.18 7.94
C SER A 56 -9.63 -6.60 8.71
N ILE A 57 -10.43 -5.62 9.16
CA ILE A 57 -11.70 -5.85 9.86
C ILE A 57 -12.78 -5.00 9.18
N VAL A 58 -13.91 -5.62 8.83
CA VAL A 58 -15.06 -4.94 8.23
C VAL A 58 -16.24 -5.02 9.19
N LYS A 59 -16.74 -3.86 9.64
CA LYS A 59 -17.98 -3.75 10.41
C LYS A 59 -19.10 -3.28 9.49
N ARG A 60 -20.13 -4.10 9.33
CA ARG A 60 -21.32 -3.76 8.53
C ARG A 60 -22.42 -3.21 9.44
N PHE A 61 -23.10 -2.16 8.99
CA PHE A 61 -24.31 -1.64 9.64
C PHE A 61 -25.55 -2.27 9.02
N PHE A 62 -26.50 -2.72 9.86
CA PHE A 62 -27.73 -3.38 9.42
C PHE A 62 -28.71 -2.42 8.72
N PHE A 63 -28.64 -1.11 8.99
CA PHE A 63 -29.56 -0.12 8.39
C PHE A 63 -29.46 -0.04 6.86
N LEU A 64 -28.26 -0.21 6.30
CA LEU A 64 -28.05 -0.20 4.85
C LEU A 64 -28.21 -1.59 4.22
N GLU A 65 -28.60 -2.59 5.00
CA GLU A 65 -28.70 -3.97 4.53
C GLU A 65 -29.70 -4.09 3.38
N HIS A 66 -30.87 -3.45 3.47
CA HIS A 66 -31.88 -3.53 2.41
C HIS A 66 -31.38 -3.06 1.03
N LEU A 67 -30.54 -2.02 0.99
CA LEU A 67 -29.96 -1.46 -0.24
C LEU A 67 -28.96 -2.44 -0.90
N PHE A 68 -28.09 -3.07 -0.11
CA PHE A 68 -27.06 -3.97 -0.61
C PHE A 68 -27.51 -5.43 -0.73
N THR A 69 -28.49 -5.86 0.07
CA THR A 69 -29.08 -7.22 0.06
C THR A 69 -29.91 -7.42 -1.20
N THR A 70 -30.67 -6.41 -1.64
CA THR A 70 -31.45 -6.48 -2.88
C THR A 70 -30.58 -6.77 -4.11
N GLN A 71 -29.34 -6.30 -4.14
CA GLN A 71 -28.42 -6.50 -5.27
C GLN A 71 -27.57 -7.79 -5.14
N ARG A 72 -27.20 -8.20 -3.92
CA ARG A 72 -26.30 -9.35 -3.69
C ARG A 72 -26.98 -10.70 -3.64
N TYR A 73 -28.28 -10.76 -3.34
CA TYR A 73 -29.02 -12.01 -3.18
C TYR A 73 -30.02 -12.25 -4.31
N PRO A 74 -30.34 -13.52 -4.62
CA PRO A 74 -31.29 -13.85 -5.68
C PRO A 74 -32.70 -13.36 -5.37
N PRO A 75 -33.56 -13.16 -6.39
CA PRO A 75 -33.30 -13.39 -7.83
C PRO A 75 -32.53 -12.24 -8.49
N TYR A 76 -31.64 -12.59 -9.44
CA TYR A 76 -30.60 -11.70 -9.96
C TYR A 76 -30.97 -10.83 -11.17
N GLY A 77 -32.04 -11.12 -11.91
CA GLY A 77 -32.60 -10.29 -13.01
C GLY A 77 -31.62 -9.37 -13.75
N ASN A 78 -31.96 -8.09 -13.87
CA ASN A 78 -31.13 -7.04 -14.50
C ASN A 78 -30.05 -6.47 -13.56
N LYS A 79 -29.92 -6.98 -12.33
CA LYS A 79 -28.99 -6.50 -11.28
C LYS A 79 -27.53 -6.76 -11.65
N ILE A 80 -27.29 -7.85 -12.39
CA ILE A 80 -25.95 -8.25 -12.84
C ILE A 80 -25.34 -7.17 -13.74
N GLN A 81 -26.14 -6.54 -14.60
CA GLN A 81 -25.65 -5.50 -15.50
C GLN A 81 -25.26 -4.22 -14.74
N LEU A 82 -26.03 -3.86 -13.72
CA LEU A 82 -25.72 -2.75 -12.81
C LEU A 82 -24.44 -3.01 -12.02
N ILE A 83 -24.27 -4.22 -11.45
CA ILE A 83 -23.05 -4.59 -10.71
C ILE A 83 -21.83 -4.59 -11.62
N LYS A 84 -21.94 -5.11 -12.85
CA LYS A 84 -20.86 -5.07 -13.84
C LYS A 84 -20.43 -3.63 -14.15
N GLN A 85 -21.38 -2.70 -14.30
CA GLN A 85 -21.07 -1.28 -14.50
C GLN A 85 -20.44 -0.59 -13.28
N ILE A 86 -20.48 -1.18 -12.08
CA ILE A 86 -19.84 -0.63 -10.88
C ILE A 86 -18.44 -1.25 -10.67
N ILE A 87 -18.29 -2.54 -10.95
CA ILE A 87 -17.02 -3.28 -10.75
C ILE A 87 -16.07 -3.13 -11.95
N LEU A 88 -16.60 -3.12 -13.17
CA LEU A 88 -15.82 -3.16 -14.42
C LEU A 88 -15.74 -1.79 -15.12
N ARG A 89 -16.11 -0.71 -14.44
CA ARG A 89 -15.98 0.65 -14.96
C ARG A 89 -14.63 1.24 -14.58
#